data_AF-A0A7L8G9N2-F1
#
_entry.id   AF-A0A7L8G9N2-F1
#
_cell.length_a   1.000
_cell.length_b   1.000
_cell.length_c   1.000
_cell.angle_alpha   90.00
_cell.angle_beta   90.00
_cell.angle_gamma   90.00
#
_symmetry.space_group_name_H-M   'P 1'
#
loop_
_entity.id
_entity.type
_entity.pdbx_description
1 polymer ?
#
loop_
_entity_poly.entity_id
_entity_poly.type
_entity_poly.pdbx_seq_one_letter_code
_entity_poly.pdbx_strand_id
1 'polypeptide(L)' 'KRDVPDYLCGKISFELMRDPVITPSGITYDRKDIEEHL' A
#
# COMPACT_ATOMS: atom_id res chain seq x y z
N LYS A 1 -12.58 -7.93 18.14
CA LYS A 1 -12.46 -6.89 17.09
C LYS A 1 -11.66 -7.54 15.96
N ARG A 2 -12.06 -7.39 14.68
CA ARG A 2 -11.22 -7.88 13.57
C ARG A 2 -10.32 -6.73 13.16
N ASP A 3 -9.03 -6.87 13.39
CA ASP A 3 -8.04 -5.89 12.98
C ASP A 3 -7.50 -6.31 11.60
N VAL A 4 -7.24 -5.32 10.75
CA VAL A 4 -6.69 -5.55 9.42
C VAL A 4 -5.19 -5.84 9.58
N PRO A 5 -4.67 -6.95 9.02
CA PRO A 5 -3.23 -7.20 9.04
C PRO A 5 -2.44 -6.10 8.32
N ASP A 6 -1.37 -5.59 8.95
CA ASP A 6 -0.57 -4.47 8.44
C ASP A 6 0.04 -4.71 7.05
N TYR A 7 0.30 -5.96 6.66
CA TYR A 7 0.85 -6.29 5.33
C TYR A 7 -0.17 -6.11 4.20
N LEU A 8 -1.46 -5.94 4.53
CA LEU A 8 -2.51 -5.57 3.58
C LEU A 8 -2.67 -4.05 3.47
N CYS A 9 -2.00 -3.28 4.33
CA CYS A 9 -2.06 -1.82 4.33
C CYS A 9 -0.92 -1.20 3.53
N GLY A 10 -1.22 -0.09 2.85
CA GLY A 10 -0.24 0.66 2.08
C GLY A 10 0.79 1.34 2.99
N LYS A 11 2.01 1.52 2.49
CA LYS A 11 3.10 2.19 3.23
C LYS A 11 2.97 3.71 3.32
N ILE A 12 1.98 4.28 2.64
CA ILE A 12 1.74 5.72 2.52
C ILE A 12 0.45 6.12 3.25
N SER A 13 -0.71 5.60 2.82
CA SER A 13 -2.00 5.91 3.43
C SER A 13 -2.23 5.22 4.78
N PHE A 14 -1.50 4.13 5.07
CA PHE A 14 -1.77 3.22 6.20
C PHE A 14 -3.18 2.59 6.15
N GLU A 15 -3.86 2.68 5.01
CA GLU A 15 -5.15 2.05 4.75
C GLU A 15 -4.99 0.77 3.93
N LEU A 16 -6.07 -0.03 3.89
CA LEU A 16 -6.12 -1.24 3.07
C LEU A 16 -5.89 -0.89 1.59
N MET A 17 -4.87 -1.51 0.98
CA MET A 17 -4.57 -1.31 -0.45
C MET A 17 -5.74 -1.80 -1.31
N ARG A 18 -6.14 -0.99 -2.28
CA ARG A 18 -7.20 -1.30 -3.27
C ARG A 18 -6.61 -1.71 -4.61
N ASP A 19 -5.51 -1.07 -5.02
CA ASP A 19 -4.78 -1.39 -6.24
C ASP A 19 -3.28 -1.58 -5.94
N PRO A 20 -2.88 -2.75 -5.39
CA PRO A 20 -1.51 -2.97 -4.96
C PRO A 20 -0.55 -3.08 -6.16
N VAL A 21 0.51 -2.26 -6.15
CA VAL A 21 1.60 -2.28 -7.14
C VAL A 21 2.95 -2.49 -6.46
N ILE A 22 3.85 -3.23 -7.10
CA ILE A 22 5.18 -3.55 -6.55
C ILE A 22 6.28 -2.76 -7.28
N THR A 23 7.18 -2.14 -6.51
CA THR A 23 8.39 -1.50 -7.04
C THR A 23 9.50 -2.52 -7.30
N PRO A 24 10.53 -2.19 -8.11
CA PRO A 24 11.69 -3.07 -8.29
C PRO A 24 12.46 -3.40 -6.99
N SER A 25 12.33 -2.58 -5.94
CA SER A 25 12.89 -2.85 -4.61
C SER A 25 12.07 -3.85 -3.79
N GLY A 26 10.93 -4.32 -4.32
CA GLY A 26 10.06 -5.30 -3.67
C GLY A 26 9.08 -4.69 -2.67
N ILE A 27 8.86 -3.37 -2.69
CA ILE A 27 7.92 -2.70 -1.79
C ILE A 27 6.57 -2.55 -2.51
N THR A 28 5.50 -2.98 -1.84
CA THR A 28 4.12 -2.83 -2.34
C THR A 28 3.49 -1.56 -1.81
N TYR A 29 2.82 -0.82 -2.70
CA TYR A 29 2.05 0.39 -2.39
C TYR A 29 0.66 0.28 -3.02
N ASP A 30 -0.27 1.13 -2.57
CA ASP A 30 -1.43 1.42 -3.40
C ASP A 30 -0.99 2.30 -4.58
N ARG A 31 -1.47 2.00 -5.80
CA ARG A 31 -1.10 2.73 -7.01
C ARG A 31 -1.27 4.23 -6.86
N LYS A 32 -2.45 4.66 -6.38
CA LYS A 32 -2.77 6.08 -6.29
C LYS A 32 -1.78 6.78 -5.36
N ASP A 33 -1.52 6.16 -4.22
CA ASP A 33 -0.64 6.71 -3.20
C ASP A 33 0.79 6.89 -3.73
N ILE A 34 1.35 5.88 -4.42
CA ILE A 34 2.72 5.96 -4.94
C ILE A 34 2.85 6.93 -6.12
N GLU A 35 1.84 7.04 -6.97
CA GLU A 35 1.83 7.99 -8.09
C GLU A 35 1.76 9.45 -7.60
N GLU A 36 1.04 9.74 -6.51
CA GLU A 36 0.98 11.09 -5.91
C GLU A 36 2.27 11.49 -5.16
N HIS A 37 3.15 10.53 -4.83
CA HIS A 37 4.41 10.77 -4.11
C HIS A 37 5.65 10.91 -5.03
N LEU A 38 5.48 10.77 -6.35
CA LEU A 38 6.53 10.96 -7.37
C LEU A 38 6.59 12.42 -7.84
#